data_AF-A0A6L9HAZ9-F1
#
_entry.id   AF-A0A6L9HAZ9-F1
#
_cell.length_a   1.000
_cell.length_b   1.000
_cell.length_c   1.000
_cell.angle_alpha   90.00
_cell.angle_beta   90.00
_cell.angle_gamma   90.00
#
_symmetry.space_group_name_H-M   'P 1'
#
loop_
_entity.id
_entity.type
_entity.pdbx_description
1 polymer ?
#
loop_
_entity_poly.entity_id
_entity_poly.type
_entity_poly.pdbx_seq_one_letter_code
_entity_poly.pdbx_strand_id
1 'polypeptide(L)' 'MSPVRNEIKPPPGGCALTLAMASVPPQPYVTPYEPDEALKRGTIFENLCFPFHIGGDAT' A
#
# COMPACT_ATOMS: atom_id res chain seq x y z
N MET A 1 -27.20 13.87 -7.42
CA MET A 1 -27.87 12.72 -6.79
C MET A 1 -26.83 11.62 -6.61
N SER A 2 -26.39 11.37 -5.38
CA SER A 2 -25.46 10.28 -5.07
C SER A 2 -26.24 8.97 -4.92
N PRO A 3 -25.73 7.81 -5.37
CA PRO A 3 -26.47 6.56 -5.27
C PRO A 3 -26.59 6.12 -3.81
N VAL A 4 -27.80 5.69 -3.43
CA VAL A 4 -28.13 5.11 -2.12
C VAL A 4 -27.42 3.75 -2.01
N ARG A 5 -26.51 3.61 -1.04
CA ARG A 5 -25.82 2.34 -0.77
C ARG A 5 -26.77 1.45 0.03
N ASN A 6 -27.28 0.37 -0.57
CA ASN A 6 -28.09 -0.61 0.14
C ASN A 6 -27.25 -1.27 1.24
N GLU A 7 -27.69 -1.15 2.49
CA GLU A 7 -27.04 -1.75 3.65
C GLU A 7 -27.27 -3.27 3.66
N ILE A 8 -26.22 -4.06 3.45
CA ILE A 8 -26.26 -5.52 3.55
C ILE A 8 -26.18 -5.89 5.04
N LYS A 9 -27.31 -6.27 5.65
CA LYS A 9 -27.34 -6.78 7.02
C LYS A 9 -26.59 -8.11 7.10
N PRO A 10 -25.52 -8.24 7.91
CA PRO A 10 -24.80 -9.51 8.03
C PRO A 10 -25.68 -10.57 8.72
N PRO A 11 -25.55 -11.86 8.35
CA PRO A 11 -26.35 -12.93 8.91
C PRO A 11 -26.09 -13.11 10.43
N PRO A 12 -27.12 -13.45 11.24
CA PRO A 12 -26.98 -13.57 12.68
C PRO A 12 -26.11 -14.80 13.00
N GLY A 13 -24.91 -14.56 13.53
CA GLY A 13 -23.91 -15.58 13.85
C GLY A 13 -22.65 -15.55 12.96
N GLY A 14 -22.58 -14.68 11.96
CA GLY A 14 -21.37 -14.49 11.15
C GLY A 14 -20.46 -13.42 11.74
N CYS A 15 -19.16 -13.71 11.87
CA CYS A 15 -18.14 -12.67 12.07
C CYS A 15 -18.39 -11.55 11.05
N ALA A 16 -18.54 -10.32 11.52
CA ALA A 16 -18.57 -9.15 10.65
C ALA A 16 -17.19 -9.06 9.98
N LEU A 17 -17.05 -9.65 8.79
CA LEU A 17 -15.82 -9.62 8.01
C LEU A 17 -15.69 -8.21 7.42
N THR A 18 -15.03 -7.32 8.15
CA THR A 18 -14.57 -6.06 7.62
C THR A 18 -13.49 -6.35 6.59
N LEU A 19 -13.73 -5.95 5.33
CA LEU A 19 -12.69 -6.00 4.30
C LEU A 19 -11.54 -5.08 4.71
N ALA A 20 -10.36 -5.67 4.88
CA ALA A 20 -9.14 -4.89 5.02
C ALA A 20 -8.88 -4.11 3.73
N MET A 21 -8.61 -2.83 3.86
CA MET A 21 -8.26 -1.95 2.75
C MET A 21 -6.83 -1.48 2.96
N ALA A 22 -5.99 -1.68 1.94
CA ALA A 22 -4.63 -1.14 1.89
C ALA A 22 -4.56 -0.10 0.77
N SER A 23 -3.81 0.97 1.01
CA SER A 23 -3.50 1.99 0.00
C SER A 23 -2.00 1.95 -0.29
N VAL A 24 -1.64 1.94 -1.56
CA VAL A 24 -0.26 2.11 -2.01
C VAL A 24 -0.07 3.58 -2.37
N PRO A 25 0.93 4.28 -1.80
CA PRO A 25 1.19 5.66 -2.14
C PRO A 25 1.60 5.78 -3.61
N PRO A 26 1.30 6.92 -4.27
CA PRO A 26 1.75 7.16 -5.63
C PRO A 26 3.29 7.07 -5.68
N GLN A 27 3.81 6.20 -6.54
CA GLN A 27 5.25 6.07 -6.77
C GLN A 27 5.64 6.69 -8.11
N PRO A 28 6.46 7.75 -8.13
CA PRO A 28 6.95 8.32 -9.37
C PRO A 28 7.92 7.35 -10.05
N TYR A 29 7.82 7.24 -11.37
CA TYR A 29 8.81 6.51 -12.16
C TYR A 29 10.06 7.37 -12.29
N VAL A 30 11.18 6.85 -11.79
CA VAL A 30 12.49 7.48 -11.84
C VAL A 30 13.46 6.59 -12.60
N THR A 31 14.60 7.14 -13.03
CA THR A 31 15.66 6.34 -13.66
C THR A 31 16.08 5.21 -12.72
N PRO A 32 15.98 3.95 -13.15
CA PRO A 32 16.38 2.81 -12.33
C PRO A 32 17.90 2.72 -12.21
N TYR A 33 18.36 2.02 -11.17
CA TYR A 33 19.78 1.66 -11.04
C TYR A 33 20.22 0.71 -12.15
N GLU A 34 21.54 0.70 -12.40
CA GLU A 34 22.15 -0.33 -13.22
C GLU A 34 21.93 -1.72 -12.61
N PRO A 35 21.81 -2.78 -13.42
CA PRO A 35 21.43 -4.12 -12.96
C PRO A 35 22.31 -4.67 -11.83
N ASP A 36 23.63 -4.45 -11.91
CA ASP A 36 24.60 -4.91 -10.91
C ASP A 36 24.41 -4.23 -9.55
N GLU A 37 23.98 -2.97 -9.53
CA GLU A 37 23.72 -2.21 -8.31
C GLU A 37 22.33 -2.55 -7.75
N ALA A 38 21.31 -2.65 -8.62
CA ALA A 38 19.97 -3.04 -8.23
C ALA A 38 19.95 -4.40 -7.55
N LEU A 39 20.72 -5.37 -8.07
CA LEU A 39 20.82 -6.71 -7.48
C LEU A 39 21.45 -6.70 -6.09
N LYS A 40 22.46 -5.86 -5.87
CA LYS A 40 23.11 -5.69 -4.55
C LYS A 40 22.19 -5.02 -3.53
N ARG A 41 21.38 -4.05 -3.96
CA ARG A 41 20.49 -3.27 -3.09
C ARG A 41 19.14 -3.95 -2.85
N GLY A 42 18.73 -4.89 -3.71
CA GLY A 42 17.42 -5.55 -3.63
C GLY A 42 16.26 -4.66 -4.07
N THR A 43 16.55 -3.53 -4.72
CA THR A 43 15.56 -2.62 -5.32
C THR A 43 16.12 -1.98 -6.58
N ILE A 44 15.26 -1.77 -7.57
CA ILE A 44 15.60 -1.07 -8.82
C ILE A 44 15.48 0.46 -8.70
N PHE A 45 14.73 0.96 -7.72
CA PHE A 45 14.50 2.38 -7.53
C PHE A 45 15.14 2.88 -6.24
N GLU A 46 15.85 4.00 -6.31
CA GLU A 46 16.53 4.64 -5.19
C GLU A 46 15.57 5.04 -4.07
N ASN A 47 14.41 5.60 -4.43
CA ASN A 47 13.39 6.03 -3.48
C ASN A 47 12.77 4.88 -2.67
N LEU A 48 13.01 3.62 -3.08
CA LEU A 48 12.60 2.43 -2.34
C LEU A 48 13.68 1.89 -1.40
N CYS A 49 14.92 2.39 -1.45
CA CYS A 49 15.96 2.03 -0.45
C CYS A 49 15.61 2.51 0.97
N PHE A 50 14.74 3.53 1.09
CA PHE A 50 14.33 4.10 2.38
C PHE A 50 12.80 4.01 2.55
N PRO A 51 12.23 2.82 2.74
CA PRO A 51 10.78 2.62 2.65
C PRO A 51 9.96 3.34 3.73
N PHE A 52 10.56 3.85 4.83
CA PHE A 52 9.82 4.38 5.99
C PHE A 52 10.34 5.70 6.60
N HIS A 53 11.05 6.56 5.86
CA HIS A 53 11.64 7.77 6.46
C HIS A 53 10.63 8.83 6.94
N ILE A 54 9.34 8.72 6.56
CA ILE A 54 8.27 9.64 6.99
C ILE A 54 7.05 8.78 7.36
N GLY A 55 6.95 8.35 8.61
CA GLY A 55 5.74 7.70 9.16
C GLY A 55 5.93 6.36 9.87
N GLY A 56 7.14 5.79 9.92
CA GLY A 56 7.40 4.53 10.64
C GLY A 56 7.62 4.66 12.16
N ASP A 57 8.09 5.82 12.64
CA ASP A 57 8.47 6.07 14.04
C ASP A 57 7.66 7.22 14.68
N ALA A 58 6.33 7.20 14.50
CA ALA A 58 5.46 8.14 15.19
C ALA A 58 4.16 7.48 15.66
N THR A 59 4.24 6.40 16.45
CA THR A 59 3.45 6.19 17.69
C THR A 59 3.90 4.94 18.44
#